data_AF-A0A818GHX3-F1
#
_entry.id   AF-A0A818GHX3-F1
#
_cell.length_a   1.000
_cell.length_b   1.000
_cell.length_c   1.000
_cell.angle_alpha   90.00
_cell.angle_beta   90.00
_cell.angle_gamma   90.00
#
_symmetry.space_group_name_H-M   'P 1'
#
loop_
_entity.id
_entity.type
_entity.pdbx_description
1 polymer ?
#
loop_
_entity_poly.entity_id
_entity_poly.type
_entity_poly.pdbx_seq_one_letter_code
_entity_poly.pdbx_strand_id
1 'polypeptide(L)'
;MSENPMAGPSIMTLIRHGAKFVPCMKSTQEDFLHYQFMCPPTIAFTNETCTYEEYLWYACNVENLKGFPYEVYRFIIPMFLHAGIIHLLTNLMSQLYIGIPLERKFGSIRIAIIYILSGIGGTLLSAIGLPRTGKILPFKASWLHSITQYLNFVEVQIKRTNKRMATSTAINHRLLESIRDEPKRMLVPISGYEKVTAKSLEDACEPIKDLLDHQLKQYITVAKMNSSDPPDKLTQDESASIHLYTMEWEEHDNSLYMKLNQALRLVDRSKLKPWFKYLKLFLTAFFKLPPSKDTLVWRGVREDLSALYPKGKEFAWWAFSSCSTSIDVLESPDYLGKSGTRTIFSIQTHSGKLIRAHSYFDNEDEILLPPGIYLKVVGSLNPATSLHIIHLQEIEPPHKMLADPFDLSELKHALPPTKPPSFTVNPQKEAEYSSSISVISKPSVQPSFEKVYCTVLPQVKCPASESGDLDKVF
;
A
#
# COMPACT_ATOMS: atom_id res chain seq x y z
N MET A 1 -17.43 -45.45 36.72
CA MET A 1 -16.14 -44.76 36.86
C MET A 1 -16.44 -43.29 37.10
N SER A 2 -15.97 -42.72 38.21
CA SER A 2 -16.12 -41.28 38.49
C SER A 2 -15.36 -40.49 37.42
N GLU A 3 -16.06 -39.78 36.55
CA GLU A 3 -15.42 -38.92 35.54
C GLU A 3 -14.59 -37.86 36.26
N ASN A 4 -13.31 -37.73 35.88
CA ASN A 4 -12.45 -36.70 36.43
C ASN A 4 -12.92 -35.35 35.86
N PRO A 5 -13.44 -34.43 36.69
CA PRO A 5 -13.98 -33.15 36.20
C PRO A 5 -12.92 -32.30 35.48
N MET A 6 -11.63 -32.52 35.75
CA MET A 6 -10.53 -31.85 35.05
C MET A 6 -10.35 -32.36 33.60
N ALA A 7 -10.61 -33.65 33.36
CA ALA A 7 -10.48 -34.32 32.07
C ALA A 7 -11.81 -34.43 31.29
N GLY A 8 -12.92 -34.03 31.92
CA GLY A 8 -14.22 -33.93 31.30
C GLY A 8 -14.93 -35.27 31.08
N PRO A 9 -16.13 -35.21 30.47
CA PRO A 9 -16.95 -36.39 30.25
C PRO A 9 -16.39 -37.27 29.14
N SER A 10 -16.84 -38.53 29.09
CA SER A 10 -16.41 -39.47 28.05
C SER A 10 -16.67 -38.93 26.63
N ILE A 11 -15.85 -39.35 25.66
CA ILE A 11 -16.04 -38.98 24.24
C ILE A 11 -17.45 -39.31 23.75
N MET A 12 -18.00 -40.44 24.20
CA MET A 12 -19.34 -40.86 23.86
C MET A 12 -20.41 -39.92 24.44
N THR A 13 -20.22 -39.44 25.67
CA THR A 13 -21.07 -38.42 26.28
C THR A 13 -21.03 -37.12 25.46
N LEU A 14 -19.85 -36.68 25.02
CA LEU A 14 -19.70 -35.50 24.16
C LEU A 14 -20.40 -35.67 22.81
N ILE A 15 -20.29 -36.85 22.19
CA ILE A 15 -21.00 -37.16 20.92
C ILE A 15 -22.51 -37.10 21.13
N ARG A 16 -23.08 -37.67 22.20
CA ARG A 16 -24.53 -37.56 22.45
C ARG A 16 -24.99 -36.12 22.68
N HIS A 17 -24.13 -35.26 23.22
CA HIS A 17 -24.42 -33.84 23.43
C HIS A 17 -24.13 -32.96 22.20
N GLY A 18 -23.85 -33.55 21.03
CA GLY A 18 -23.72 -32.81 19.78
C GLY A 18 -22.30 -32.44 19.37
N ALA A 19 -21.28 -33.07 19.97
CA ALA A 19 -19.91 -32.96 19.44
C ALA A 19 -19.85 -33.44 17.99
N LYS A 20 -18.88 -32.92 17.23
CA LYS A 20 -18.70 -33.29 15.82
C LYS A 20 -18.49 -34.79 15.70
N PHE A 21 -19.39 -35.47 14.99
CA PHE A 21 -19.28 -36.88 14.66
C PHE A 21 -19.76 -37.11 13.23
N VAL A 22 -18.81 -37.33 12.31
CA VAL A 22 -19.05 -37.35 10.85
C VAL A 22 -20.15 -38.34 10.44
N PRO A 23 -20.25 -39.55 11.03
CA PRO A 23 -21.33 -40.47 10.69
C PRO A 23 -22.76 -39.98 10.99
N CYS A 24 -22.95 -39.03 11.92
CA CYS A 24 -24.26 -38.39 12.13
C CYS A 24 -24.49 -37.14 11.25
N MET A 25 -23.52 -36.77 10.41
CA MET A 25 -23.54 -35.51 9.65
C MET A 25 -23.61 -35.73 8.13
N LYS A 26 -23.19 -36.90 7.64
CA LYS A 26 -23.28 -37.28 6.22
C LYS A 26 -23.32 -38.80 6.07
N SER A 27 -23.97 -39.27 4.99
CA SER A 27 -24.01 -40.70 4.65
C SER A 27 -22.60 -41.26 4.47
N THR A 28 -22.32 -42.34 5.19
CA THR A 28 -21.17 -43.21 4.97
C THR A 28 -21.53 -44.27 3.94
N GLN A 29 -20.64 -44.56 2.99
CA GLN A 29 -20.83 -45.62 1.98
C GLN A 29 -20.33 -46.96 2.57
N GLU A 30 -20.74 -48.08 1.96
CA GLU A 30 -20.71 -49.49 2.42
C GLU A 30 -19.40 -50.05 3.02
N ASP A 31 -18.28 -49.32 2.99
CA ASP A 31 -16.96 -49.77 3.49
C ASP A 31 -16.85 -49.94 5.02
N PHE A 32 -17.91 -49.67 5.78
CA PHE A 32 -17.94 -49.78 7.25
C PHE A 32 -18.57 -51.05 7.79
N LEU A 33 -19.16 -51.90 6.95
CA LEU A 33 -19.88 -53.10 7.38
C LEU A 33 -18.99 -54.14 8.09
N HIS A 34 -17.67 -54.01 8.04
CA HIS A 34 -16.72 -54.99 8.59
C HIS A 34 -15.93 -54.53 9.83
N TYR A 35 -16.21 -53.34 10.40
CA TYR A 35 -15.49 -52.85 11.57
C TYR A 35 -16.27 -53.08 12.87
N GLN A 36 -15.73 -53.90 13.78
CA GLN A 36 -16.29 -54.06 15.14
C GLN A 36 -15.91 -52.84 15.99
N PHE A 37 -16.92 -52.20 16.59
CA PHE A 37 -16.73 -51.09 17.54
C PHE A 37 -16.95 -51.59 18.97
N MET A 38 -16.15 -51.06 19.90
CA MET A 38 -16.33 -51.33 21.33
C MET A 38 -17.63 -50.68 21.82
N CYS A 39 -18.53 -51.47 22.41
CA CYS A 39 -19.84 -50.95 22.78
C CYS A 39 -19.80 -50.03 24.00
N PRO A 40 -20.64 -48.98 23.99
CA PRO A 40 -21.04 -48.30 25.22
C PRO A 40 -21.64 -49.31 26.23
N PRO A 41 -21.35 -49.17 27.52
CA PRO A 41 -21.76 -50.12 28.56
C PRO A 41 -23.28 -50.25 28.71
N THR A 42 -24.07 -49.33 28.14
CA THR A 42 -25.54 -49.36 28.11
C THR A 42 -26.15 -50.25 27.01
N ILE A 43 -25.36 -50.72 26.03
CA ILE A 43 -25.81 -51.59 24.91
C ILE A 43 -25.23 -53.01 25.03
N ALA A 44 -24.18 -53.21 25.85
CA ALA A 44 -23.50 -54.49 25.98
C ALA A 44 -24.37 -55.50 26.76
N PHE A 45 -25.27 -56.19 26.06
CA PHE A 45 -26.13 -57.19 26.68
C PHE A 45 -25.47 -58.57 26.83
N THR A 46 -24.40 -58.89 26.07
CA THR A 46 -23.64 -60.15 26.24
C THR A 46 -22.22 -60.15 25.65
N ASN A 47 -21.91 -59.31 24.64
CA ASN A 47 -20.57 -59.22 24.01
C ASN A 47 -20.00 -57.79 24.08
N GLU A 48 -18.67 -57.64 24.14
CA GLU A 48 -17.95 -56.34 24.20
C GLU A 48 -18.04 -55.50 22.89
N THR A 49 -18.72 -56.02 21.87
CA THR A 49 -18.73 -55.48 20.51
C THR A 49 -20.14 -55.39 19.93
N CYS A 50 -20.43 -54.31 19.21
CA CYS A 50 -21.73 -54.06 18.56
C CYS A 50 -21.54 -53.93 17.06
N THR A 51 -22.63 -54.14 16.35
CA THR A 51 -22.74 -53.77 14.94
C THR A 51 -22.63 -52.25 14.77
N TYR A 52 -22.20 -51.84 13.58
CA TYR A 52 -22.14 -50.42 13.22
C TYR A 52 -23.50 -49.72 13.35
N GLU A 53 -24.58 -50.44 13.07
CA GLU A 53 -25.95 -49.95 13.17
C GLU A 53 -26.34 -49.65 14.61
N GLU A 54 -26.04 -50.53 15.56
CA GLU A 54 -26.29 -50.32 16.99
C GLU A 54 -25.45 -49.17 17.55
N TYR A 55 -24.20 -49.05 17.10
CA TYR A 55 -23.33 -47.93 17.49
C TYR A 55 -23.86 -46.58 16.98
N LEU A 56 -24.32 -46.52 15.73
CA LEU A 56 -24.93 -45.32 15.15
C LEU A 56 -26.27 -44.99 15.79
N TRP A 57 -27.11 -45.99 16.07
CA TRP A 57 -28.35 -45.80 16.82
C TRP A 57 -28.07 -45.11 18.16
N TYR A 58 -27.06 -45.56 18.89
CA TYR A 58 -26.74 -44.98 20.20
C TYR A 58 -26.05 -43.61 20.13
N ALA A 59 -25.17 -43.41 19.15
CA ALA A 59 -24.41 -42.17 18.99
C ALA A 59 -25.22 -41.03 18.35
N CYS A 60 -26.13 -41.37 17.43
CA CYS A 60 -26.93 -40.43 16.63
C CYS A 60 -28.44 -40.47 16.93
N ASN A 61 -28.90 -41.34 17.84
CA ASN A 61 -30.32 -41.50 18.19
C ASN A 61 -31.24 -41.76 16.96
N VAL A 62 -30.79 -42.58 16.00
CA VAL A 62 -31.49 -42.86 14.74
C VAL A 62 -32.23 -44.20 14.82
N GLU A 63 -33.56 -44.18 14.87
CA GLU A 63 -34.39 -45.40 14.97
C GLU A 63 -34.54 -46.19 13.64
N ASN A 64 -34.21 -45.59 12.49
CA ASN A 64 -34.30 -46.23 11.18
C ASN A 64 -33.20 -45.73 10.22
N LEU A 65 -32.30 -46.61 9.78
CA LEU A 65 -31.21 -46.30 8.83
C LEU A 65 -31.67 -45.87 7.43
N LYS A 66 -32.97 -45.96 7.14
CA LYS A 66 -33.58 -45.43 5.91
C LYS A 66 -33.84 -43.91 5.97
N GLY A 67 -33.75 -43.29 7.15
CA GLY A 67 -33.79 -41.84 7.33
C GLY A 67 -32.39 -41.30 7.59
N PHE A 68 -31.84 -40.58 6.61
CA PHE A 68 -30.52 -39.96 6.68
C PHE A 68 -30.39 -38.99 7.89
N PRO A 69 -29.45 -39.19 8.83
CA PRO A 69 -29.23 -38.23 9.90
C PRO A 69 -28.40 -37.06 9.37
N TYR A 70 -29.06 -35.96 9.00
CA TYR A 70 -28.39 -34.67 8.86
C TYR A 70 -28.51 -33.92 10.17
N GLU A 71 -27.71 -34.28 11.19
CA GLU A 71 -27.68 -33.56 12.46
C GLU A 71 -26.92 -32.23 12.28
N VAL A 72 -27.55 -31.28 11.60
CA VAL A 72 -26.97 -29.97 11.21
C VAL A 72 -26.55 -29.14 12.42
N TYR A 73 -27.17 -29.36 13.58
CA TYR A 73 -26.77 -28.68 14.82
C TYR A 73 -25.33 -29.01 15.22
N ARG A 74 -24.76 -30.14 14.77
CA ARG A 74 -23.36 -30.51 15.01
C ARG A 74 -22.35 -29.62 14.29
N PHE A 75 -22.78 -28.69 13.45
CA PHE A 75 -21.91 -27.63 12.91
C PHE A 75 -21.70 -26.46 13.89
N ILE A 76 -22.59 -26.30 14.86
CA ILE A 76 -22.63 -25.15 15.78
C ILE A 76 -22.31 -25.60 17.22
N ILE A 77 -22.94 -26.67 17.68
CA ILE A 77 -22.83 -27.15 19.06
C ILE A 77 -21.38 -27.42 19.52
N PRO A 78 -20.45 -27.94 18.69
CA PRO A 78 -19.06 -28.13 19.11
C PRO A 78 -18.34 -26.85 19.53
N MET A 79 -18.81 -25.67 19.11
CA MET A 79 -18.24 -24.39 19.53
C MET A 79 -18.42 -24.10 21.02
N PHE A 80 -19.41 -24.73 21.65
CA PHE A 80 -19.75 -24.52 23.06
C PHE A 80 -19.34 -25.71 23.94
N LEU A 81 -19.02 -26.86 23.34
CA LEU A 81 -18.61 -28.06 24.05
C LEU A 81 -17.12 -28.04 24.37
N HIS A 82 -16.79 -28.40 25.61
CA HIS A 82 -15.41 -28.45 26.08
C HIS A 82 -15.13 -29.82 26.69
N ALA A 83 -13.93 -30.34 26.44
CA ALA A 83 -13.48 -31.65 26.95
C ALA A 83 -13.08 -31.63 28.43
N GLY A 84 -13.53 -30.66 29.24
CA GLY A 84 -13.19 -30.53 30.66
C GLY A 84 -12.70 -29.14 31.06
N ILE A 85 -12.48 -28.94 32.36
CA ILE A 85 -12.13 -27.63 32.95
C ILE A 85 -10.79 -27.10 32.41
N ILE A 86 -9.79 -27.96 32.24
CA ILE A 86 -8.47 -27.53 31.73
C ILE A 86 -8.60 -26.98 30.29
N HIS A 87 -9.37 -27.66 29.44
CA HIS A 87 -9.62 -27.22 28.07
C HIS A 87 -10.41 -25.90 28.02
N LEU A 88 -11.36 -25.71 28.94
CA LEU A 88 -12.10 -24.46 29.06
C LEU A 88 -11.18 -23.30 29.47
N LEU A 89 -10.32 -23.49 30.47
CA LEU A 89 -9.42 -22.45 30.97
C LEU A 89 -8.39 -22.04 29.91
N THR A 90 -7.79 -23.00 29.20
CA THR A 90 -6.83 -22.66 28.13
C THR A 90 -7.51 -21.93 26.97
N ASN A 91 -8.71 -22.36 26.58
CA ASN A 91 -9.49 -21.67 25.55
C ASN A 91 -9.84 -20.23 25.96
N LEU A 92 -10.29 -20.02 27.20
CA LEU A 92 -10.59 -18.69 27.73
C LEU A 92 -9.34 -17.79 27.75
N MET A 93 -8.19 -18.31 28.21
CA MET A 93 -6.95 -17.55 28.22
C MET A 93 -6.51 -17.15 26.80
N SER A 94 -6.60 -18.05 25.83
CA SER A 94 -6.31 -17.74 24.42
C SER A 94 -7.27 -16.71 23.85
N GLN A 95 -8.58 -16.82 24.17
CA GLN A 95 -9.59 -15.86 23.76
C GLN A 95 -9.37 -14.48 24.36
N LEU A 96 -8.97 -14.37 25.62
CA LEU A 96 -8.69 -13.07 26.24
C LEU A 96 -7.40 -12.46 25.69
N TYR A 97 -6.34 -13.25 25.54
CA TYR A 97 -5.05 -12.75 25.06
C TYR A 97 -5.09 -12.27 23.60
N ILE A 98 -5.78 -13.00 22.72
CA ILE A 98 -5.87 -12.69 21.29
C ILE A 98 -7.11 -11.83 20.98
N GLY A 99 -8.24 -12.10 21.64
CA GLY A 99 -9.52 -11.46 21.34
C GLY A 99 -9.58 -10.00 21.78
N ILE A 100 -9.06 -9.64 22.97
CA ILE A 100 -9.14 -8.25 23.47
C ILE A 100 -8.42 -7.26 22.52
N PRO A 101 -7.18 -7.51 22.07
CA PRO A 101 -6.53 -6.62 21.10
C PRO A 101 -7.28 -6.54 19.76
N LEU A 102 -7.81 -7.66 19.27
CA LEU A 102 -8.57 -7.70 18.02
C LEU A 102 -9.88 -6.94 18.10
N GLU A 103 -10.63 -7.10 19.19
CA GLU A 103 -11.88 -6.37 19.42
C GLU A 103 -11.67 -4.87 19.55
N ARG A 104 -10.59 -4.44 20.24
CA ARG A 104 -10.24 -3.02 20.34
C ARG A 104 -9.88 -2.40 18.99
N LYS A 105 -9.20 -3.17 18.11
CA LYS A 105 -8.76 -2.68 16.79
C LYS A 105 -9.86 -2.69 15.74
N PHE A 106 -10.72 -3.70 15.74
CA PHE A 106 -11.68 -3.92 14.65
C PHE A 106 -13.16 -3.81 15.05
N GLY A 107 -13.44 -3.63 16.34
CA GLY A 107 -14.79 -3.56 16.91
C GLY A 107 -15.41 -4.95 17.14
N SER A 108 -16.11 -5.10 18.27
CA SER A 108 -16.60 -6.39 18.75
C SER A 108 -17.57 -7.09 17.80
N ILE A 109 -18.44 -6.37 17.08
CA ILE A 109 -19.40 -6.99 16.14
C ILE A 109 -18.69 -7.70 14.99
N ARG A 110 -17.65 -7.08 14.42
CA ARG A 110 -16.90 -7.65 13.29
C ARG A 110 -16.16 -8.91 13.72
N ILE A 111 -15.54 -8.87 14.89
CA ILE A 111 -14.84 -10.03 15.47
C ILE A 111 -15.82 -11.15 15.81
N ALA A 112 -17.00 -10.85 16.36
CA ALA A 112 -18.03 -11.84 16.66
C ALA A 112 -18.51 -12.59 15.41
N ILE A 113 -18.74 -11.88 14.30
CA ILE A 113 -19.14 -12.50 13.01
C ILE A 113 -18.02 -13.43 12.51
N ILE A 114 -16.77 -12.97 12.52
CA ILE A 114 -15.62 -13.77 12.09
C ILE A 114 -15.46 -15.01 12.95
N TYR A 115 -15.61 -14.89 14.27
CA TYR A 115 -15.51 -15.99 15.21
C TYR A 115 -16.56 -17.08 14.92
N ILE A 116 -17.83 -16.69 14.73
CA ILE A 116 -18.92 -17.62 14.43
C ILE A 116 -18.72 -18.31 13.08
N LEU A 117 -18.42 -17.55 12.02
CA LEU A 117 -18.20 -18.11 10.69
C LEU A 117 -16.99 -19.05 10.63
N SER A 118 -15.93 -18.75 11.41
CA SER A 118 -14.74 -19.60 11.49
C SER A 118 -15.03 -20.91 12.20
N GLY A 119 -15.81 -20.90 13.28
CA GLY A 119 -16.21 -22.11 14.01
C GLY A 119 -17.06 -23.06 13.15
N ILE A 120 -18.06 -22.52 12.45
CA ILE A 120 -18.90 -23.28 11.52
C ILE A 120 -18.07 -23.78 10.32
N GLY A 121 -17.28 -22.89 9.72
CA GLY A 121 -16.44 -23.20 8.55
C GLY A 121 -15.37 -24.25 8.82
N GLY A 122 -14.74 -24.22 10.00
CA GLY A 122 -13.77 -25.24 10.43
C GLY A 122 -14.42 -26.62 10.58
N THR A 123 -15.61 -26.68 11.17
CA THR A 123 -16.37 -27.92 11.31
C THR A 123 -16.79 -28.48 9.94
N LEU A 124 -17.20 -27.61 9.01
CA LEU A 124 -17.54 -27.97 7.64
C LEU A 124 -16.34 -28.49 6.85
N LEU A 125 -15.23 -27.75 6.84
CA LEU A 125 -14.01 -28.14 6.13
C LEU A 125 -13.47 -29.47 6.66
N SER A 126 -13.49 -29.66 7.97
CA SER A 126 -13.08 -30.90 8.63
C SER A 126 -14.06 -32.06 8.41
N ALA A 127 -15.33 -31.79 8.13
CA ALA A 127 -16.31 -32.82 7.74
C ALA A 127 -16.14 -33.24 6.27
N ILE A 128 -15.68 -32.35 5.40
CA ILE A 128 -15.41 -32.61 3.98
C ILE A 128 -14.06 -33.34 3.80
N GLY A 129 -13.00 -32.85 4.45
CA GLY A 129 -11.61 -33.28 4.20
C GLY A 129 -11.16 -34.57 4.89
N LEU A 130 -11.91 -35.11 5.87
CA LEU A 130 -11.60 -36.42 6.43
C LEU A 130 -12.08 -37.52 5.48
N PRO A 131 -11.23 -38.51 5.12
CA PRO A 131 -11.69 -39.69 4.41
C PRO A 131 -12.81 -40.35 5.21
N ARG A 132 -13.77 -40.98 4.52
CA ARG A 132 -14.90 -41.74 5.08
C ARG A 132 -14.42 -43.00 5.83
N THR A 133 -13.40 -42.89 6.66
CA THR A 133 -12.86 -43.93 7.51
C THR A 133 -13.06 -43.45 8.93
N GLY A 134 -13.67 -44.27 9.77
CA GLY A 134 -14.22 -43.91 11.09
C GLY A 134 -13.14 -43.73 12.15
N LYS A 135 -11.99 -43.15 11.75
CA LYS A 135 -10.96 -42.74 12.68
C LYS A 135 -11.54 -41.62 13.52
N ILE A 136 -11.96 -41.96 14.73
CA ILE A 136 -12.17 -41.02 15.82
C ILE A 136 -10.80 -40.39 16.06
N LEU A 137 -10.54 -39.24 15.43
CA LEU A 137 -9.37 -38.47 15.76
C LEU A 137 -9.59 -38.01 17.20
N PRO A 138 -8.73 -38.41 18.17
CA PRO A 138 -8.88 -37.96 19.54
C PRO A 138 -8.92 -36.44 19.55
N PHE A 139 -9.80 -35.84 20.36
CA PHE A 139 -10.06 -34.39 20.46
C PHE A 139 -8.77 -33.55 20.48
N LYS A 140 -7.67 -34.10 21.00
CA LYS A 140 -6.32 -33.51 20.99
C LYS A 140 -5.77 -33.19 19.59
N ALA A 141 -6.01 -34.04 18.59
CA ALA A 141 -5.57 -33.83 17.22
C ALA A 141 -6.46 -32.82 16.48
N SER A 142 -7.76 -32.74 16.82
CA SER A 142 -8.65 -31.69 16.29
C SER A 142 -8.34 -30.32 16.88
N TRP A 143 -7.85 -30.24 18.13
CA TRP A 143 -7.44 -28.99 18.77
C TRP A 143 -6.17 -28.42 18.14
N LEU A 144 -5.13 -29.24 17.92
CA LEU A 144 -3.95 -28.82 17.17
C LEU A 144 -4.29 -28.52 15.71
N HIS A 145 -5.13 -29.31 15.04
CA HIS A 145 -5.51 -28.98 13.66
C HIS A 145 -6.40 -27.74 13.56
N SER A 146 -7.26 -27.46 14.55
CA SER A 146 -8.13 -26.28 14.56
C SER A 146 -7.40 -25.04 15.04
N ILE A 147 -6.40 -25.14 15.93
CA ILE A 147 -5.49 -24.04 16.26
C ILE A 147 -4.47 -23.84 15.16
N THR A 148 -3.93 -24.88 14.54
CA THR A 148 -3.04 -24.71 13.39
C THR A 148 -3.84 -24.26 12.17
N GLN A 149 -5.11 -24.62 11.99
CA GLN A 149 -5.97 -24.02 10.95
C GLN A 149 -6.49 -22.64 11.34
N TYR A 150 -6.75 -22.34 12.61
CA TYR A 150 -7.16 -21.01 13.05
C TYR A 150 -5.98 -20.06 13.12
N LEU A 151 -4.78 -20.50 13.50
CA LEU A 151 -3.53 -19.77 13.42
C LEU A 151 -3.03 -19.73 11.99
N ASN A 152 -3.14 -20.78 11.15
CA ASN A 152 -2.85 -20.66 9.72
C ASN A 152 -3.92 -19.85 9.01
N PHE A 153 -5.18 -19.83 9.45
CA PHE A 153 -6.21 -18.97 8.88
C PHE A 153 -6.06 -17.55 9.39
N VAL A 154 -5.73 -17.33 10.66
CA VAL A 154 -5.36 -16.01 11.21
C VAL A 154 -4.02 -15.57 10.67
N GLU A 155 -3.09 -16.45 10.33
CA GLU A 155 -1.81 -16.14 9.67
C GLU A 155 -2.01 -16.03 8.17
N VAL A 156 -2.96 -16.71 7.53
CA VAL A 156 -3.35 -16.51 6.13
C VAL A 156 -4.26 -15.30 6.01
N GLN A 157 -5.02 -14.92 7.02
CA GLN A 157 -5.81 -13.69 7.10
C GLN A 157 -4.94 -12.55 7.59
N ILE A 158 -3.96 -12.72 8.46
CA ILE A 158 -2.91 -11.72 8.76
C ILE A 158 -1.99 -11.64 7.56
N LYS A 159 -1.61 -12.73 6.88
CA LYS A 159 -0.89 -12.67 5.61
C LYS A 159 -1.79 -12.22 4.48
N ARG A 160 -3.11 -12.34 4.49
CA ARG A 160 -4.06 -11.75 3.50
C ARG A 160 -4.54 -10.37 3.88
N THR A 161 -4.37 -9.93 5.12
CA THR A 161 -4.62 -8.57 5.60
C THR A 161 -3.34 -7.79 5.49
N ASN A 162 -2.18 -8.39 5.78
CA ASN A 162 -0.84 -7.95 5.41
C ASN A 162 -0.60 -8.08 3.92
N LYS A 163 -1.17 -9.06 3.21
CA LYS A 163 -1.22 -9.10 1.73
C LYS A 163 -2.43 -8.37 1.20
N ARG A 164 -3.41 -7.87 1.97
CA ARG A 164 -4.37 -6.82 1.53
C ARG A 164 -3.88 -5.44 1.95
N MET A 165 -2.86 -5.35 2.81
CA MET A 165 -2.03 -4.19 3.12
C MET A 165 -0.76 -4.18 2.26
N ALA A 166 -0.37 -5.31 1.65
CA ALA A 166 0.73 -5.46 0.69
C ALA A 166 0.24 -5.81 -0.72
N THR A 167 -1.04 -6.11 -0.91
CA THR A 167 -1.79 -5.91 -2.19
C THR A 167 -2.78 -4.76 -2.09
N SER A 168 -2.87 -4.08 -0.93
CA SER A 168 -2.83 -2.63 -1.01
C SER A 168 -1.41 -2.37 -1.48
N THR A 169 -1.27 -2.13 -2.77
CA THR A 169 -0.35 -1.10 -3.22
C THR A 169 -0.45 0.00 -2.17
N ALA A 170 0.67 0.28 -1.50
CA ALA A 170 0.72 1.25 -0.43
C ALA A 170 -0.03 2.50 -0.90
N ILE A 171 -1.07 2.90 -0.16
CA ILE A 171 -1.63 4.22 -0.39
C ILE A 171 -0.49 5.16 0.00
N ASN A 172 0.23 5.70 -0.98
CA ASN A 172 1.22 6.73 -0.73
C ASN A 172 0.43 8.01 -0.41
N HIS A 173 -0.01 8.11 0.83
CA HIS A 173 -0.82 9.22 1.32
C HIS A 173 -0.11 10.57 1.09
N ARG A 174 1.23 10.58 0.93
CA ARG A 174 1.99 11.79 0.54
C ARG A 174 1.52 12.39 -0.78
N LEU A 175 1.17 11.57 -1.78
CA LEU A 175 0.66 12.04 -3.07
C LEU A 175 -0.73 12.67 -2.96
N LEU A 176 -1.44 12.40 -1.85
CA LEU A 176 -2.81 12.87 -1.59
C LEU A 176 -2.91 13.90 -0.46
N GLU A 177 -1.81 14.22 0.22
CA GLU A 177 -1.80 15.15 1.35
C GLU A 177 -2.41 16.49 0.92
N SER A 178 -3.38 16.98 1.70
CA SER A 178 -4.07 18.23 1.37
C SER A 178 -3.06 19.38 1.37
N ILE A 179 -3.13 20.18 0.31
CA ILE A 179 -2.34 21.40 0.14
C ILE A 179 -3.15 22.62 0.63
N ARG A 180 -4.34 22.41 1.19
CA ARG A 180 -5.20 23.47 1.70
C ARG A 180 -4.60 24.18 2.91
N ASP A 181 -3.81 23.46 3.69
CA ASP A 181 -3.16 23.96 4.89
C ASP A 181 -1.90 24.79 4.57
N GLU A 182 -1.54 24.95 3.30
CA GLU A 182 -0.51 25.90 2.90
C GLU A 182 -0.90 27.32 3.34
N PRO A 183 0.03 28.07 3.95
CA PRO A 183 -0.25 29.40 4.44
C PRO A 183 -0.63 30.31 3.26
N LYS A 184 -1.78 30.98 3.38
CA LYS A 184 -2.30 31.91 2.37
C LYS A 184 -1.45 33.18 2.19
N ARG A 185 -0.49 33.41 3.08
CA ARG A 185 0.44 34.54 3.07
C ARG A 185 1.87 34.04 2.89
N MET A 186 2.71 34.89 2.32
CA MET A 186 4.13 34.63 2.25
C MET A 186 4.73 34.57 3.66
N LEU A 187 5.48 33.51 3.94
CA LEU A 187 6.25 33.37 5.17
C LEU A 187 7.70 33.83 4.96
N VAL A 188 8.42 34.01 6.06
CA VAL A 188 9.87 34.24 5.99
C VAL A 188 10.59 32.96 5.51
N PRO A 189 11.74 33.12 4.82
CA PRO A 189 12.53 31.99 4.31
C PRO A 189 12.89 30.96 5.37
N ILE A 190 12.97 29.71 4.97
CA ILE A 190 13.45 28.61 5.82
C ILE A 190 14.98 28.71 5.87
N SER A 191 15.50 29.07 7.05
CA SER A 191 16.91 29.33 7.30
C SER A 191 17.29 29.01 8.75
N GLY A 192 18.59 28.95 9.03
CA GLY A 192 19.19 28.58 10.31
C GLY A 192 19.62 27.11 10.39
N TYR A 193 19.03 26.22 9.61
CA TYR A 193 19.43 24.80 9.58
C TYR A 193 20.77 24.60 8.86
N GLU A 194 21.14 25.48 7.92
CA GLU A 194 22.41 25.41 7.21
C GLU A 194 23.62 25.53 8.14
N LYS A 195 23.42 26.23 9.27
CA LYS A 195 24.44 26.49 10.30
C LYS A 195 24.62 25.34 11.28
N VAL A 196 23.70 24.38 11.31
CA VAL A 196 23.83 23.21 12.19
C VAL A 196 24.59 22.09 11.50
N THR A 197 25.15 21.20 12.29
CA THR A 197 25.79 19.97 11.84
C THR A 197 24.97 18.76 12.29
N ALA A 198 24.86 17.77 11.41
CA ALA A 198 24.23 16.49 11.68
C ALA A 198 25.24 15.40 11.36
N LYS A 199 25.67 14.64 12.38
CA LYS A 199 26.74 13.64 12.23
C LYS A 199 26.23 12.31 11.71
N SER A 200 25.01 11.94 12.08
CA SER A 200 24.35 10.70 11.68
C SER A 200 22.83 10.91 11.68
N LEU A 201 22.08 9.94 11.17
CA LEU A 201 20.61 9.99 11.20
C LEU A 201 20.06 10.01 12.63
N GLU A 202 20.69 9.30 13.57
CA GLU A 202 20.32 9.30 14.99
C GLU A 202 20.52 10.69 15.62
N ASP A 203 21.69 11.30 15.41
CA ASP A 203 21.99 12.66 15.90
C ASP A 203 21.04 13.70 15.28
N ALA A 204 20.64 13.48 14.02
CA ALA A 204 19.68 14.32 13.32
C ALA A 204 18.26 14.22 13.88
N CYS A 205 17.84 13.03 14.32
CA CYS A 205 16.51 12.76 14.84
C CYS A 205 16.38 12.99 16.37
N GLU A 206 17.49 13.08 17.10
CA GLU A 206 17.48 13.24 18.56
C GLU A 206 16.62 14.43 19.05
N PRO A 207 16.66 15.64 18.44
CA PRO A 207 15.87 16.77 18.92
C PRO A 207 14.36 16.66 18.63
N ILE A 208 13.97 15.76 17.72
CA ILE A 208 12.57 15.56 17.30
C ILE A 208 11.96 14.28 17.87
N LYS A 209 12.71 13.51 18.66
CA LYS A 209 12.25 12.22 19.21
C LYS A 209 10.95 12.33 20.03
N ASP A 210 10.79 13.42 20.78
CA ASP A 210 9.62 13.64 21.65
C ASP A 210 8.42 14.21 20.88
N LEU A 211 8.64 14.66 19.63
CA LEU A 211 7.59 15.12 18.72
C LEU A 211 7.02 13.97 17.88
N LEU A 212 7.69 12.81 17.92
CA LEU A 212 7.43 11.63 17.10
C LEU A 212 7.07 10.43 17.98
N ASP A 213 6.56 9.38 17.35
CA ASP A 213 6.20 8.12 18.00
C ASP A 213 7.39 7.48 18.75
N HIS A 214 7.08 6.76 19.83
CA HIS A 214 8.04 5.98 20.63
C HIS A 214 8.85 4.96 19.79
N GLN A 215 8.38 4.57 18.61
CA GLN A 215 9.05 3.63 17.72
C GLN A 215 10.10 4.25 16.78
N LEU A 216 10.37 5.56 16.83
CA LEU A 216 11.34 6.24 15.94
C LEU A 216 12.68 5.51 15.78
N LYS A 217 13.22 4.90 16.84
CA LYS A 217 14.48 4.14 16.78
C LYS A 217 14.42 2.94 15.83
N GLN A 218 13.27 2.27 15.77
CA GLN A 218 13.07 1.11 14.88
C GLN A 218 13.04 1.59 13.43
N TYR A 219 12.31 2.67 13.14
CA TYR A 219 12.26 3.26 11.81
C TYR A 219 13.63 3.75 11.33
N ILE A 220 14.43 4.39 12.19
CA ILE A 220 15.82 4.77 11.86
C ILE A 220 16.65 3.53 11.50
N THR A 221 16.51 2.46 12.27
CA THR A 221 17.25 1.21 12.03
C THR A 221 16.90 0.61 10.67
N VAL A 222 15.60 0.51 10.35
CA VAL A 222 15.11 0.02 9.06
C VAL A 222 15.62 0.89 7.91
N ALA A 223 15.53 2.21 8.04
CA ALA A 223 15.99 3.15 7.02
C ALA A 223 17.48 3.02 6.71
N LYS A 224 18.32 2.81 7.74
CA LYS A 224 19.76 2.59 7.58
C LYS A 224 20.09 1.25 6.93
N MET A 225 19.39 0.18 7.33
CA MET A 225 19.57 -1.15 6.74
C MET A 225 19.29 -1.13 5.23
N ASN A 226 18.22 -0.44 4.82
CA ASN A 226 17.84 -0.28 3.42
C ASN A 226 18.70 0.72 2.63
N SER A 227 19.64 1.43 3.29
CA SER A 227 20.50 2.45 2.69
C SER A 227 21.99 2.12 2.82
N SER A 228 22.35 0.85 2.95
CA SER A 228 23.73 0.43 3.26
C SER A 228 24.75 0.74 2.16
N ASP A 229 24.34 0.67 0.89
CA ASP A 229 25.17 1.01 -0.28
C ASP A 229 24.36 1.88 -1.25
N PRO A 230 24.18 3.18 -0.93
CA PRO A 230 23.27 4.02 -1.67
C PRO A 230 23.90 4.50 -2.99
N PRO A 231 23.10 4.64 -4.06
CA PRO A 231 23.55 5.27 -5.30
C PRO A 231 23.78 6.78 -5.13
N ASP A 232 24.12 7.45 -6.23
CA ASP A 232 24.19 8.91 -6.32
C ASP A 232 25.21 9.59 -5.38
N LYS A 233 26.21 8.82 -4.91
CA LYS A 233 27.29 9.27 -4.02
C LYS A 233 26.78 9.84 -2.69
N LEU A 234 25.59 9.42 -2.26
CA LEU A 234 25.10 9.75 -0.92
C LEU A 234 25.84 8.93 0.13
N THR A 235 25.92 9.45 1.35
CA THR A 235 26.28 8.61 2.50
C THR A 235 25.09 7.74 2.91
N GLN A 236 25.35 6.67 3.69
CA GLN A 236 24.27 5.84 4.26
C GLN A 236 23.26 6.69 5.03
N ASP A 237 23.71 7.60 5.91
CA ASP A 237 22.80 8.45 6.70
C ASP A 237 22.03 9.46 5.84
N GLU A 238 22.63 9.97 4.75
CA GLU A 238 21.95 10.83 3.78
C GLU A 238 20.82 10.09 3.05
N SER A 239 21.11 8.93 2.47
CA SER A 239 20.09 8.08 1.83
C SER A 239 19.03 7.63 2.83
N ALA A 240 19.45 7.20 4.02
CA ALA A 240 18.53 6.76 5.07
C ALA A 240 17.61 7.88 5.54
N SER A 241 18.04 9.15 5.48
CA SER A 241 17.16 10.28 5.81
C SER A 241 15.99 10.41 4.82
N ILE A 242 16.24 10.21 3.51
CA ILE A 242 15.21 10.19 2.46
C ILE A 242 14.31 8.96 2.63
N HIS A 243 14.91 7.81 2.90
CA HIS A 243 14.16 6.58 3.17
C HIS A 243 13.22 6.76 4.35
N LEU A 244 13.72 7.28 5.48
CA LEU A 244 12.92 7.53 6.68
C LEU A 244 11.75 8.50 6.44
N TYR A 245 11.96 9.56 5.64
CA TYR A 245 10.89 10.48 5.25
C TYR A 245 9.79 9.78 4.45
N THR A 246 10.15 8.82 3.60
CA THR A 246 9.20 8.12 2.72
C THR A 246 8.54 6.91 3.37
N MET A 247 8.89 6.57 4.61
CA MET A 247 8.22 5.49 5.36
C MET A 247 6.83 5.93 5.82
N GLU A 248 5.85 5.03 5.65
CA GLU A 248 4.53 5.14 6.27
C GLU A 248 4.57 4.44 7.64
N TRP A 249 4.16 5.15 8.69
CA TRP A 249 4.19 4.61 10.06
C TRP A 249 2.85 3.94 10.42
N GLU A 250 2.80 3.19 11.52
CA GLU A 250 1.57 2.48 11.93
C GLU A 250 0.39 3.45 12.13
N GLU A 251 0.67 4.61 12.73
CA GLU A 251 -0.24 5.74 12.82
C GLU A 251 0.14 6.80 11.78
N HIS A 252 -0.65 6.90 10.71
CA HIS A 252 -0.42 7.81 9.58
C HIS A 252 -0.08 9.24 10.01
N ASP A 253 -0.89 9.82 10.90
CA ASP A 253 -0.74 11.21 11.39
C ASP A 253 0.54 11.44 12.23
N ASN A 254 1.23 10.36 12.60
CA ASN A 254 2.49 10.37 13.34
C ASN A 254 3.70 10.05 12.45
N SER A 255 3.50 9.74 11.17
CA SER A 255 4.59 9.59 10.20
C SER A 255 5.50 10.82 10.16
N LEU A 256 6.81 10.60 9.99
CA LEU A 256 7.79 11.69 10.02
C LEU A 256 7.48 12.79 8.99
N TYR A 257 7.16 12.42 7.74
CA TYR A 257 6.86 13.40 6.70
C TYR A 257 5.65 14.27 7.05
N MET A 258 4.61 13.69 7.69
CA MET A 258 3.41 14.43 8.10
C MET A 258 3.76 15.51 9.11
N LYS A 259 4.49 15.15 10.17
CA LYS A 259 4.90 16.10 11.22
C LYS A 259 5.86 17.15 10.69
N LEU A 260 6.79 16.76 9.81
CA LEU A 260 7.72 17.70 9.18
C LEU A 260 6.99 18.70 8.26
N ASN A 261 6.12 18.21 7.38
CA ASN A 261 5.35 19.05 6.47
C ASN A 261 4.42 20.01 7.23
N GLN A 262 3.80 19.56 8.32
CA GLN A 262 3.05 20.43 9.23
C GLN A 262 3.95 21.52 9.82
N ALA A 263 5.14 21.16 10.33
CA ALA A 263 6.07 22.13 10.90
C ALA A 263 6.57 23.16 9.87
N LEU A 264 6.78 22.74 8.62
CA LEU A 264 7.19 23.61 7.51
C LEU A 264 6.11 24.64 7.10
N ARG A 265 4.83 24.32 7.31
CA ARG A 265 3.70 25.23 7.06
C ARG A 265 3.43 26.22 8.19
N LEU A 266 4.01 26.01 9.38
CA LEU A 266 3.82 26.91 10.50
C LEU A 266 4.40 28.30 10.22
N VAL A 267 3.59 29.32 10.52
CA VAL A 267 4.00 30.73 10.49
C VAL A 267 5.16 30.98 11.45
N ASP A 268 5.09 30.42 12.65
CA ASP A 268 6.12 30.54 13.66
C ASP A 268 7.30 29.63 13.33
N ARG A 269 8.32 30.18 12.68
CA ARG A 269 9.55 29.46 12.32
C ARG A 269 10.34 28.96 13.53
N SER A 270 10.09 29.46 14.74
CA SER A 270 10.76 28.94 15.93
C SER A 270 10.40 27.47 16.19
N LYS A 271 9.20 27.03 15.77
CA LYS A 271 8.73 25.64 15.87
C LYS A 271 9.46 24.68 14.92
N LEU A 272 10.16 25.21 13.92
CA LEU A 272 10.97 24.41 13.01
C LEU A 272 12.38 24.12 13.57
N LYS A 273 12.83 24.84 14.61
CA LYS A 273 14.18 24.68 15.19
C LYS A 273 14.52 23.24 15.60
N PRO A 274 13.63 22.43 16.23
CA PRO A 274 13.92 21.03 16.53
C PRO A 274 14.29 20.22 15.28
N TRP A 275 13.70 20.56 14.14
CA TRP A 275 13.91 19.86 12.87
C TRP A 275 15.21 20.24 12.16
N PHE A 276 15.96 21.24 12.62
CA PHE A 276 17.10 21.78 11.88
C PHE A 276 18.18 20.74 11.58
N LYS A 277 18.49 19.82 12.51
CA LYS A 277 19.49 18.78 12.23
C LYS A 277 18.98 17.78 11.18
N TYR A 278 17.72 17.36 11.28
CA TYR A 278 17.09 16.50 10.30
C TYR A 278 17.01 17.17 8.92
N LEU A 279 16.54 18.42 8.85
CA LEU A 279 16.51 19.22 7.62
C LEU A 279 17.89 19.39 7.01
N LYS A 280 18.93 19.65 7.82
CA LYS A 280 20.31 19.74 7.33
C LYS A 280 20.74 18.44 6.65
N LEU A 281 20.54 17.28 7.30
CA LEU A 281 20.92 15.98 6.74
C LEU A 281 20.11 15.66 5.47
N PHE A 282 18.78 15.80 5.56
CA PHE A 282 17.86 15.51 4.47
C PHE A 282 18.11 16.41 3.25
N LEU A 283 18.20 17.73 3.43
CA LEU A 283 18.41 18.65 2.32
C LEU A 283 19.82 18.50 1.74
N THR A 284 20.82 18.14 2.56
CA THR A 284 22.15 17.80 2.01
C THR A 284 22.05 16.64 1.03
N ALA A 285 21.33 15.58 1.40
CA ALA A 285 21.06 14.43 0.53
C ALA A 285 20.26 14.85 -0.73
N PHE A 286 19.15 15.56 -0.53
CA PHE A 286 18.25 16.00 -1.59
C PHE A 286 18.95 16.86 -2.66
N PHE A 287 19.78 17.82 -2.25
CA PHE A 287 20.47 18.72 -3.19
C PHE A 287 21.61 18.04 -3.95
N LYS A 288 22.18 16.93 -3.43
CA LYS A 288 23.16 16.09 -4.15
C LYS A 288 22.52 15.27 -5.28
N LEU A 289 21.23 14.95 -5.18
CA LEU A 289 20.52 14.22 -6.23
C LEU A 289 20.43 15.03 -7.54
N PRO A 290 20.44 14.37 -8.70
CA PRO A 290 20.30 15.05 -9.99
C PRO A 290 18.94 15.76 -10.10
N PRO A 291 18.88 17.01 -10.59
CA PRO A 291 17.61 17.69 -10.85
C PRO A 291 16.84 17.03 -11.99
N SER A 292 15.51 17.02 -11.86
CA SER A 292 14.60 16.65 -12.94
C SER A 292 14.63 17.77 -13.98
N LYS A 293 15.21 17.53 -15.15
CA LYS A 293 15.29 18.56 -16.20
C LYS A 293 13.88 18.87 -16.73
N ASP A 294 13.34 20.04 -16.41
CA ASP A 294 12.04 20.58 -16.87
C ASP A 294 10.95 19.51 -17.02
N THR A 295 10.73 18.76 -15.94
CA THR A 295 9.85 17.60 -15.95
C THR A 295 8.42 18.00 -15.58
N LEU A 296 7.45 17.46 -16.32
CA LEU A 296 6.05 17.58 -15.98
C LEU A 296 5.69 16.52 -14.93
N VAL A 297 5.22 16.96 -13.78
CA VAL A 297 4.80 16.08 -12.67
C VAL A 297 3.35 16.33 -12.28
N TRP A 298 2.75 15.33 -11.65
CA TRP A 298 1.34 15.29 -11.33
C TRP A 298 1.13 15.08 -9.83
N ARG A 299 0.17 15.82 -9.26
CA ARG A 299 -0.26 15.66 -7.87
C ARG A 299 -1.78 15.75 -7.77
N GLY A 300 -2.41 14.87 -6.99
CA GLY A 300 -3.86 14.81 -6.85
C GLY A 300 -4.32 15.12 -5.43
N VAL A 301 -5.42 15.87 -5.28
CA VAL A 301 -6.06 16.13 -3.98
C VAL A 301 -7.56 15.87 -4.08
N ARG A 302 -8.15 15.22 -3.07
CA ARG A 302 -9.58 14.84 -3.02
C ARG A 302 -10.51 15.99 -2.57
N GLU A 303 -10.29 17.20 -3.06
CA GLU A 303 -11.15 18.36 -2.83
C GLU A 303 -11.07 19.36 -4.00
N ASP A 304 -11.98 20.34 -4.06
CA ASP A 304 -11.93 21.45 -5.02
C ASP A 304 -11.09 22.60 -4.45
N LEU A 305 -9.94 22.87 -5.07
CA LEU A 305 -9.06 23.97 -4.72
C LEU A 305 -9.04 25.08 -5.79
N SER A 306 -9.85 24.98 -6.84
CA SER A 306 -9.81 25.89 -8.01
C SER A 306 -9.92 27.37 -7.61
N ALA A 307 -10.78 27.68 -6.64
CA ALA A 307 -10.95 29.04 -6.12
C ALA A 307 -9.69 29.64 -5.46
N LEU A 308 -8.78 28.80 -4.94
CA LEU A 308 -7.52 29.23 -4.31
C LEU A 308 -6.41 29.50 -5.33
N TYR A 309 -6.57 29.06 -6.57
CA TYR A 309 -5.54 29.11 -7.61
C TYR A 309 -6.05 29.80 -8.88
N PRO A 310 -6.43 31.10 -8.82
CA PRO A 310 -6.76 31.87 -10.01
C PRO A 310 -5.54 32.03 -10.94
N LYS A 311 -5.79 32.09 -12.25
CA LYS A 311 -4.74 32.26 -13.27
C LYS A 311 -3.88 33.50 -12.97
N GLY A 312 -2.56 33.34 -13.11
CA GLY A 312 -1.57 34.38 -12.86
C GLY A 312 -1.15 34.52 -11.40
N LYS A 313 -1.81 33.85 -10.45
CA LYS A 313 -1.40 33.87 -9.04
C LYS A 313 -0.03 33.21 -8.86
N GLU A 314 0.81 33.87 -8.09
CA GLU A 314 2.13 33.38 -7.67
C GLU A 314 2.10 33.10 -6.17
N PHE A 315 2.72 31.99 -5.75
CA PHE A 315 2.69 31.52 -4.37
C PHE A 315 3.82 30.53 -4.11
N ALA A 316 4.06 30.22 -2.83
CA ALA A 316 5.00 29.18 -2.41
C ALA A 316 4.26 27.99 -1.79
N TRP A 317 4.73 26.78 -2.07
CA TRP A 317 4.42 25.60 -1.24
C TRP A 317 5.56 25.38 -0.27
N TRP A 318 5.27 25.49 1.03
CA TRP A 318 6.28 25.51 2.08
C TRP A 318 6.67 24.13 2.57
N ALA A 319 5.79 23.14 2.45
CA ALA A 319 6.11 21.74 2.71
C ALA A 319 6.78 21.07 1.49
N PHE A 320 7.41 19.92 1.73
CA PHE A 320 7.78 19.04 0.63
C PHE A 320 6.52 18.53 -0.07
N SER A 321 6.56 18.41 -1.39
CA SER A 321 5.42 17.95 -2.18
C SER A 321 5.80 16.75 -3.03
N SER A 322 5.27 15.58 -2.68
CA SER A 322 5.41 14.36 -3.47
C SER A 322 4.56 14.43 -4.74
N CYS A 323 5.15 14.11 -5.88
CA CYS A 323 4.49 14.12 -7.19
C CYS A 323 4.86 12.85 -7.97
N SER A 324 4.02 12.47 -8.94
CA SER A 324 4.29 11.37 -9.86
C SER A 324 4.62 11.89 -11.26
N THR A 325 5.49 11.20 -11.98
CA THR A 325 5.71 11.44 -13.42
C THR A 325 4.58 10.91 -14.28
N SER A 326 3.78 9.96 -13.77
CA SER A 326 2.67 9.34 -14.50
C SER A 326 1.31 9.81 -13.96
N ILE A 327 0.46 10.30 -14.86
CA ILE A 327 -0.92 10.66 -14.53
C ILE A 327 -1.77 9.42 -14.21
N ASP A 328 -1.41 8.25 -14.74
CA ASP A 328 -2.16 7.00 -14.57
C ASP A 328 -2.19 6.56 -13.11
N VAL A 329 -1.16 6.91 -12.34
CA VAL A 329 -1.10 6.65 -10.90
C VAL A 329 -2.27 7.31 -10.18
N LEU A 330 -2.70 8.50 -10.63
CA LEU A 330 -3.82 9.21 -10.02
C LEU A 330 -5.17 8.55 -10.32
N GLU A 331 -5.32 7.80 -11.42
CA GLU A 331 -6.58 7.13 -11.74
C GLU A 331 -6.94 6.01 -10.76
N SER A 332 -5.96 5.44 -10.08
CA SER A 332 -6.18 4.33 -9.16
C SER A 332 -7.01 4.79 -7.95
N PRO A 333 -8.02 4.00 -7.50
CA PRO A 333 -8.84 4.30 -6.32
C PRO A 333 -8.02 4.49 -5.04
N ASP A 334 -6.85 3.85 -4.96
CA ASP A 334 -5.93 3.95 -3.84
C ASP A 334 -5.29 5.35 -3.77
N TYR A 335 -5.19 6.06 -4.90
CA TYR A 335 -4.71 7.44 -5.00
C TYR A 335 -5.88 8.43 -5.12
N LEU A 336 -6.10 9.04 -6.29
CA LEU A 336 -7.17 10.04 -6.45
C LEU A 336 -8.50 9.37 -6.81
N GLY A 337 -8.45 8.34 -7.65
CA GLY A 337 -9.61 7.63 -8.16
C GLY A 337 -10.40 8.40 -9.22
N LYS A 338 -11.42 7.74 -9.79
CA LYS A 338 -12.24 8.29 -10.88
C LYS A 338 -13.53 8.97 -10.42
N SER A 339 -13.82 8.99 -9.11
CA SER A 339 -15.07 9.54 -8.55
C SER A 339 -14.80 10.57 -7.45
N GLY A 340 -15.83 11.33 -7.07
CA GLY A 340 -15.72 12.42 -6.09
C GLY A 340 -15.11 13.71 -6.64
N THR A 341 -15.21 14.77 -5.84
CA THR A 341 -14.60 16.08 -6.13
C THR A 341 -13.09 15.99 -5.96
N ARG A 342 -12.35 16.42 -6.97
CA ARG A 342 -10.90 16.30 -7.02
C ARG A 342 -10.22 17.41 -7.80
N THR A 343 -9.02 17.76 -7.35
CA THR A 343 -8.12 18.69 -8.03
C THR A 343 -6.84 17.97 -8.43
N ILE A 344 -6.45 18.07 -9.71
CA ILE A 344 -5.19 17.57 -10.24
C ILE A 344 -4.30 18.77 -10.55
N PHE A 345 -3.11 18.79 -9.97
CA PHE A 345 -2.05 19.72 -10.29
C PHE A 345 -1.13 19.10 -11.34
N SER A 346 -0.94 19.83 -12.43
CA SER A 346 0.04 19.56 -13.47
C SER A 346 1.16 20.58 -13.31
N ILE A 347 2.36 20.16 -12.92
CA ILE A 347 3.42 21.05 -12.45
C ILE A 347 4.66 20.88 -13.33
N GLN A 348 5.09 21.94 -14.00
CA GLN A 348 6.40 21.98 -14.64
C GLN A 348 7.44 22.40 -13.60
N THR A 349 8.42 21.53 -13.33
CA THR A 349 9.47 21.76 -12.33
C THR A 349 10.86 21.49 -12.89
N HIS A 350 11.84 22.25 -12.42
CA HIS A 350 13.26 22.04 -12.66
C HIS A 350 14.05 21.73 -11.38
N SER A 351 13.49 22.02 -10.19
CA SER A 351 14.13 21.72 -8.90
C SER A 351 13.74 20.36 -8.30
N GLY A 352 12.64 19.77 -8.75
CA GLY A 352 12.18 18.46 -8.30
C GLY A 352 13.25 17.37 -8.45
N LYS A 353 13.27 16.40 -7.53
CA LYS A 353 14.25 15.30 -7.51
C LYS A 353 13.54 13.96 -7.56
N LEU A 354 14.01 13.06 -8.42
CA LEU A 354 13.63 11.66 -8.39
C LEU A 354 14.27 10.99 -7.18
N ILE A 355 13.46 10.47 -6.26
CA ILE A 355 13.94 9.87 -5.02
C ILE A 355 13.77 8.35 -4.96
N ARG A 356 13.33 7.73 -6.06
CA ARG A 356 12.99 6.30 -6.14
C ARG A 356 14.06 5.39 -5.54
N ALA A 357 15.34 5.64 -5.84
CA ALA A 357 16.45 4.81 -5.37
C ALA A 357 16.73 4.91 -3.86
N HIS A 358 16.12 5.88 -3.19
CA HIS A 358 16.27 6.15 -1.76
C HIS A 358 14.93 6.12 -1.01
N SER A 359 13.83 5.79 -1.70
CA SER A 359 12.49 5.74 -1.13
C SER A 359 12.23 4.40 -0.45
N TYR A 360 11.26 4.35 0.45
CA TYR A 360 10.67 3.10 0.96
C TYR A 360 9.83 2.37 -0.11
N PHE A 361 9.38 3.09 -1.14
CA PHE A 361 8.60 2.56 -2.25
C PHE A 361 9.42 2.47 -3.54
N ASP A 362 9.86 1.26 -3.89
CA ASP A 362 10.77 1.01 -5.02
C ASP A 362 10.08 1.06 -6.40
N ASN A 363 8.74 1.01 -6.41
CA ASN A 363 7.93 0.89 -7.63
C ASN A 363 7.36 2.23 -8.12
N GLU A 364 7.67 3.33 -7.44
CA GLU A 364 7.15 4.65 -7.78
C GLU A 364 8.26 5.55 -8.31
N ASP A 365 8.03 6.15 -9.48
CA ASP A 365 8.85 7.26 -9.96
C ASP A 365 8.40 8.56 -9.27
N GLU A 366 8.55 8.58 -7.94
CA GLU A 366 8.21 9.73 -7.08
C GLU A 366 9.22 10.87 -7.32
N ILE A 367 8.71 12.01 -7.80
CA ILE A 367 9.45 13.27 -7.84
C ILE A 367 9.05 14.09 -6.61
N LEU A 368 10.03 14.40 -5.77
CA LEU A 368 9.83 15.23 -4.59
C LEU A 368 10.21 16.68 -4.89
N LEU A 369 9.27 17.60 -4.65
CA LEU A 369 9.50 19.05 -4.74
C LEU A 369 10.02 19.59 -3.40
N PRO A 370 11.01 20.51 -3.41
CA PRO A 370 11.58 21.07 -2.20
C PRO A 370 10.60 22.02 -1.47
N PRO A 371 10.78 22.22 -0.15
CA PRO A 371 10.02 23.19 0.60
C PRO A 371 10.36 24.61 0.15
N GLY A 372 9.35 25.46 0.09
CA GLY A 372 9.48 26.83 -0.39
C GLY A 372 9.57 26.95 -1.92
N ILE A 373 9.22 25.90 -2.68
CA ILE A 373 9.11 25.97 -4.14
C ILE A 373 8.12 27.08 -4.53
N TYR A 374 8.50 27.90 -5.50
CA TYR A 374 7.72 29.06 -5.94
C TYR A 374 7.07 28.77 -7.28
N LEU A 375 5.74 28.90 -7.32
CA LEU A 375 4.91 28.40 -8.39
C LEU A 375 3.97 29.51 -8.89
N LYS A 376 3.67 29.47 -10.18
CA LYS A 376 2.69 30.33 -10.85
C LYS A 376 1.58 29.51 -11.46
N VAL A 377 0.34 29.96 -11.30
CA VAL A 377 -0.80 29.38 -12.01
C VAL A 377 -0.78 29.85 -13.46
N VAL A 378 -0.45 28.93 -14.38
CA VAL A 378 -0.43 29.20 -15.82
C VAL A 378 -1.84 29.08 -16.42
N GLY A 379 -2.61 28.11 -15.95
CA GLY A 379 -3.97 27.87 -16.45
C GLY A 379 -4.75 26.91 -15.58
N SER A 380 -6.05 26.80 -15.87
CA SER A 380 -6.92 25.79 -15.26
C SER A 380 -7.92 25.27 -16.30
N LEU A 381 -8.37 24.03 -16.10
CA LEU A 381 -9.34 23.35 -16.94
C LEU A 381 -10.28 22.54 -16.04
N ASN A 382 -11.59 22.66 -16.24
CA ASN A 382 -12.61 21.94 -15.48
C ASN A 382 -13.41 21.02 -16.41
N PRO A 383 -12.87 19.85 -16.80
CA PRO A 383 -13.51 18.97 -17.79
C PRO A 383 -14.81 18.34 -17.28
N ALA A 384 -15.02 18.28 -15.96
CA ALA A 384 -16.26 17.84 -15.34
C ALA A 384 -16.55 18.67 -14.09
N THR A 385 -17.78 18.62 -13.58
CA THR A 385 -18.20 19.36 -12.37
C THR A 385 -17.42 18.99 -11.12
N SER A 386 -16.89 17.77 -11.04
CA SER A 386 -16.15 17.26 -9.90
C SER A 386 -14.65 17.08 -10.17
N LEU A 387 -14.14 17.55 -11.31
CA LEU A 387 -12.73 17.43 -11.69
C LEU A 387 -12.18 18.78 -12.11
N HIS A 388 -11.20 19.24 -11.34
CA HIS A 388 -10.49 20.50 -11.57
C HIS A 388 -9.03 20.19 -11.90
N ILE A 389 -8.50 20.73 -12.99
CA ILE A 389 -7.11 20.58 -13.38
C ILE A 389 -6.47 21.96 -13.33
N ILE A 390 -5.37 22.09 -12.59
CA ILE A 390 -4.63 23.34 -12.41
C ILE A 390 -3.22 23.13 -12.95
N HIS A 391 -2.81 23.96 -13.91
CA HIS A 391 -1.47 23.93 -14.46
C HIS A 391 -0.59 24.96 -13.76
N LEU A 392 0.51 24.49 -13.20
CA LEU A 392 1.49 25.24 -12.45
C LEU A 392 2.84 25.19 -13.17
N GLN A 393 3.59 26.28 -13.06
CA GLN A 393 4.96 26.36 -13.51
C GLN A 393 5.83 26.86 -12.37
N GLU A 394 6.94 26.17 -12.11
CA GLU A 394 8.00 26.66 -11.25
C GLU A 394 8.64 27.91 -11.85
N ILE A 395 8.76 28.94 -11.03
CA ILE A 395 9.34 30.23 -11.39
C ILE A 395 10.34 30.66 -10.33
N GLU A 396 11.31 31.48 -10.72
CA GLU A 396 12.29 32.03 -9.79
C GLU A 396 11.60 32.91 -8.73
N PRO A 397 11.86 32.68 -7.44
CA PRO A 397 11.26 33.46 -6.38
C PRO A 397 11.89 34.86 -6.30
N PRO A 398 11.16 35.87 -5.80
CA PRO A 398 11.70 37.22 -5.66
C PRO A 398 12.85 37.30 -4.66
N HIS A 399 12.89 36.35 -3.71
CA HIS A 399 13.93 36.20 -2.69
C HIS A 399 14.17 34.71 -2.46
N LYS A 400 15.35 34.35 -1.97
CA LYS A 400 15.68 32.95 -1.68
C LYS A 400 14.78 32.38 -0.57
N MET A 401 13.95 31.39 -0.91
CA MET A 401 12.93 30.84 -0.01
C MET A 401 13.47 29.78 0.96
N LEU A 402 14.53 29.09 0.56
CA LEU A 402 15.19 28.02 1.28
C LEU A 402 16.71 28.27 1.25
N ALA A 403 17.37 28.31 2.41
CA ALA A 403 18.82 28.46 2.49
C ALA A 403 19.56 27.26 1.85
N ASP A 404 20.75 27.41 1.30
CA ASP A 404 21.46 26.22 0.80
C ASP A 404 22.01 25.43 1.99
N PRO A 405 21.87 24.09 2.00
CA PRO A 405 22.43 23.27 3.06
C PRO A 405 23.97 23.31 3.07
N PHE A 406 24.61 23.61 1.95
CA PHE A 406 26.06 23.75 1.80
C PHE A 406 26.34 24.58 0.54
N ASP A 407 27.61 24.86 0.22
CA ASP A 407 27.95 25.59 -1.00
C ASP A 407 27.65 24.73 -2.24
N LEU A 408 26.55 25.04 -2.93
CA LEU A 408 26.11 24.30 -4.12
C LEU A 408 27.09 24.42 -5.30
N SER A 409 28.04 25.35 -5.28
CA SER A 409 29.09 25.42 -6.30
C SER A 409 29.99 24.18 -6.31
N GLU A 410 30.15 23.51 -5.16
CA GLU A 410 30.91 22.27 -5.02
C GLU A 410 30.37 21.14 -5.91
N LEU A 411 29.04 21.12 -6.14
CA LEU A 411 28.41 20.14 -7.03
C LEU A 411 28.74 20.37 -8.51
N LYS A 412 28.99 21.63 -8.90
CA LYS A 412 29.37 21.97 -10.29
C LYS A 412 30.82 21.56 -10.58
N HIS A 413 31.69 21.59 -9.57
CA HIS A 413 33.09 21.17 -9.68
C HIS A 413 33.28 19.63 -9.66
N ALA A 414 32.26 18.86 -9.27
CA ALA A 414 32.30 17.40 -9.23
C ALA A 414 32.01 16.72 -10.59
N LEU A 415 31.63 17.49 -11.61
CA LEU A 415 31.57 17.01 -12.99
C LEU A 415 32.92 17.32 -13.66
N PRO A 416 33.69 16.31 -14.13
CA PRO A 416 34.83 16.61 -14.99
C PRO A 416 34.31 17.40 -16.19
N PRO A 417 35.07 18.37 -16.72
CA PRO A 417 34.68 19.07 -17.94
C PRO A 417 34.38 17.99 -18.98
N THR A 418 33.14 17.99 -19.48
CA THR A 418 32.78 17.15 -20.62
C THR A 418 33.69 17.59 -21.76
N LYS A 419 34.73 16.79 -22.01
CA LYS A 419 35.54 16.93 -23.20
C LYS A 419 34.54 16.84 -24.36
N PRO A 420 34.43 17.85 -25.24
CA PRO A 420 33.62 17.68 -26.45
C PRO A 420 34.13 16.42 -27.14
N PRO A 421 33.24 15.59 -27.72
CA PRO A 421 33.64 14.34 -28.34
C PRO A 421 34.77 14.63 -29.33
N SER A 422 35.96 14.12 -29.01
CA SER A 422 37.09 14.15 -29.93
C SER A 422 36.75 13.19 -31.06
N PHE A 423 36.21 13.72 -32.14
CA PHE A 423 36.21 13.03 -33.42
C PHE A 423 37.66 12.91 -33.88
N THR A 424 38.31 11.80 -33.54
CA THR A 424 39.47 11.34 -34.29
C THR A 424 38.95 10.80 -35.62
N VAL A 425 39.00 11.63 -36.65
CA VAL A 425 38.86 11.19 -38.04
C VAL A 425 40.00 10.21 -38.31
N ASN A 426 39.67 8.96 -38.62
CA ASN A 426 40.61 7.97 -39.08
C ASN A 426 40.84 8.18 -40.60
N PRO A 427 42.03 8.61 -41.08
CA PRO A 427 42.21 9.09 -42.46
C PRO A 427 42.17 8.02 -43.57
N GLN A 428 41.67 6.81 -43.30
CA GLN A 428 41.76 5.68 -44.25
C GLN A 428 40.42 5.12 -44.74
N LYS A 429 39.32 5.86 -44.60
CA LYS A 429 38.02 5.46 -45.20
C LYS A 429 37.31 6.58 -45.98
N GLU A 430 38.06 7.53 -46.53
CA GLU A 430 37.54 8.60 -47.39
C GLU A 430 37.68 8.35 -48.91
N ALA A 431 38.14 7.17 -49.33
CA ALA A 431 38.43 6.91 -50.75
C ALA A 431 37.37 6.10 -51.53
N GLU A 432 36.21 5.74 -50.96
CA GLU A 432 35.27 4.82 -51.64
C GLU A 432 33.81 5.29 -51.73
N TYR A 433 33.50 6.52 -51.34
CA TYR A 433 32.15 7.08 -51.53
C TYR A 433 32.15 8.55 -51.98
N SER A 434 33.13 8.91 -52.81
CA SER A 434 33.17 10.17 -53.55
C SER A 434 33.04 9.90 -55.05
N SER A 435 31.91 9.33 -55.46
CA SER A 435 31.54 9.24 -56.87
C SER A 435 30.02 9.12 -57.01
N SER A 436 29.30 10.18 -56.65
CA SER A 436 28.03 10.61 -57.26
C SER A 436 27.36 11.60 -56.31
N ILE A 437 27.35 12.88 -56.68
CA ILE A 437 26.23 13.83 -56.54
C ILE A 437 26.80 15.22 -56.88
N SER A 438 26.59 15.60 -58.13
CA SER A 438 26.70 16.95 -58.64
C SER A 438 25.39 17.70 -58.38
N VAL A 439 25.53 18.89 -57.77
CA VAL A 439 24.78 20.16 -57.99
C VAL A 439 23.37 20.05 -58.57
N ILE A 440 22.37 20.57 -57.85
CA ILE A 440 21.32 21.49 -58.38
C ILE A 440 20.64 22.24 -57.22
N SER A 441 20.32 23.49 -57.53
CA SER A 441 19.72 24.60 -56.77
C SER A 441 18.29 24.41 -56.23
N LYS A 442 17.94 25.29 -55.26
CA LYS A 442 16.65 25.57 -54.60
C LYS A 442 15.37 25.40 -55.45
N PRO A 443 14.24 25.06 -54.78
CA PRO A 443 12.97 25.80 -54.95
C PRO A 443 12.34 26.18 -53.57
N SER A 444 11.92 27.41 -53.32
CA SER A 444 10.62 28.06 -53.61
C SER A 444 9.39 27.47 -52.87
N VAL A 445 8.86 28.26 -51.95
CA VAL A 445 7.58 28.07 -51.23
C VAL A 445 6.41 28.48 -52.13
N GLN A 446 5.36 27.66 -52.22
CA GLN A 446 3.94 28.03 -52.09
C GLN A 446 3.00 26.79 -52.19
N PRO A 447 1.72 26.89 -51.74
CA PRO A 447 1.03 25.82 -51.01
C PRO A 447 -0.05 25.10 -51.83
N SER A 448 -0.39 23.87 -51.42
CA SER A 448 -1.67 23.25 -51.76
C SER A 448 -2.16 22.37 -50.61
N PHE A 449 -3.30 22.76 -50.06
CA PHE A 449 -4.12 21.99 -49.13
C PHE A 449 -4.67 20.72 -49.81
N GLU A 450 -4.71 19.62 -49.06
CA GLU A 450 -5.87 18.72 -48.83
C GLU A 450 -5.47 17.23 -48.72
N LYS A 451 -6.08 16.58 -47.72
CA LYS A 451 -6.25 15.12 -47.53
C LYS A 451 -4.93 14.38 -47.22
N VAL A 452 -4.79 13.68 -46.11
CA VAL A 452 -5.57 12.49 -45.74
C VAL A 452 -5.50 12.30 -44.21
N TYR A 453 -6.65 12.27 -43.56
CA TYR A 453 -6.86 11.50 -42.33
C TYR A 453 -8.06 10.56 -42.55
N CYS A 454 -8.03 9.44 -41.83
CA CYS A 454 -9.10 8.47 -41.60
C CYS A 454 -9.05 7.16 -42.41
N THR A 455 -8.40 6.17 -41.79
CA THR A 455 -8.83 4.76 -41.76
C THR A 455 -8.62 4.37 -40.29
N VAL A 456 -9.62 4.02 -39.48
CA VAL A 456 -10.39 2.78 -39.51
C VAL A 456 -11.65 2.98 -38.65
N LEU A 457 -12.83 2.78 -39.23
CA LEU A 457 -13.95 1.95 -38.73
C LEU A 457 -15.19 2.21 -39.63
N PRO A 458 -15.93 1.17 -40.04
CA PRO A 458 -16.99 1.28 -41.04
C PRO A 458 -18.29 1.76 -40.40
N GLN A 459 -19.13 2.42 -41.22
CA GLN A 459 -20.49 2.89 -40.94
C GLN A 459 -20.59 4.29 -40.30
N VAL A 460 -20.45 5.37 -41.10
CA VAL A 460 -21.37 6.54 -41.19
C VAL A 460 -21.00 7.35 -42.46
N LYS A 461 -21.99 7.66 -43.30
CA LYS A 461 -21.89 8.57 -44.47
C LYS A 461 -21.93 10.03 -44.03
N CYS A 462 -21.04 10.89 -44.53
CA CYS A 462 -21.15 12.35 -44.45
C CYS A 462 -21.17 12.99 -45.85
N PRO A 463 -21.86 14.14 -46.04
CA PRO A 463 -22.25 14.69 -47.33
C PRO A 463 -21.24 15.68 -47.92
N ALA A 464 -21.34 15.90 -49.24
CA ALA A 464 -20.48 16.78 -50.04
C ALA A 464 -20.80 18.27 -49.84
N SER A 465 -19.77 19.13 -49.89
CA SER A 465 -19.95 20.57 -50.07
C SER A 465 -18.88 21.16 -50.99
N GLU A 466 -19.36 22.03 -51.88
CA GLU A 466 -18.70 22.69 -53.00
C GLU A 466 -17.73 23.81 -52.59
N SER A 467 -16.86 24.13 -53.55
CA SER A 467 -15.85 25.19 -53.55
C SER A 467 -16.44 26.60 -53.54
N GLY A 468 -15.84 27.51 -52.76
CA GLY A 468 -16.13 28.94 -52.79
C GLY A 468 -14.94 29.78 -52.33
N ASP A 469 -14.32 30.41 -53.33
CA ASP A 469 -13.26 31.42 -53.36
C ASP A 469 -13.36 32.54 -52.31
N LEU A 470 -12.22 33.13 -51.91
CA LEU A 470 -12.02 34.57 -51.64
C LEU A 470 -10.69 34.84 -50.91
N ASP A 471 -9.66 35.17 -51.69
CA ASP A 471 -8.64 36.16 -51.30
C ASP A 471 -9.22 37.57 -51.47
N LYS A 472 -9.14 38.43 -50.44
CA LYS A 472 -8.89 39.87 -50.54
C LYS A 472 -8.92 40.57 -49.16
N VAL A 473 -7.80 41.24 -48.87
CA VAL A 473 -7.72 42.63 -48.37
C VAL A 473 -7.68 42.88 -46.85
N PHE A 474 -6.55 43.50 -46.45
CA PHE A 474 -6.13 44.16 -45.19
C PHE A 474 -5.61 43.32 -44.02
#